data_AF-A0A354FH35-F1
#
_entry.id   AF-A0A354FH35-F1
#
_cell.length_a   1.000
_cell.length_b   1.000
_cell.length_c   1.000
_cell.angle_alpha   90.00
_cell.angle_beta   90.00
_cell.angle_gamma   90.00
#
_symmetry.space_group_name_H-M   'P 1'
#
loop_
_entity.id
_entity.type
_entity.pdbx_description
1 polymer ?
#
loop_
_entity_poly.entity_id
_entity_poly.type
_entity_poly.pdbx_seq_one_letter_code
_entity_poly.pdbx_strand_id
1 'polypeptide(L)'
;MNAFFCVAVRTPIGRYGGALASVRTDDLAAIPLRALQTRNPDLDWSAVEDVILGCANQAGEDNRNVARMATLLSGLPQSIPGATVNRLLRPLLQPLLVWITQTVLERATLLLEAACMLTLVFHAR
;
A
#
# COMPACT_ATOMS: atom_id res chain seq x y z
N MET A 1 -9.64 -14.81 -16.74
CA MET A 1 -8.63 -13.98 -16.05
C MET A 1 -9.06 -13.95 -14.59
N ASN A 2 -8.25 -14.50 -13.69
CA ASN A 2 -8.59 -14.63 -12.28
C ASN A 2 -7.62 -13.78 -11.46
N ALA A 3 -8.12 -13.17 -10.39
CA ALA A 3 -7.31 -12.36 -9.50
C ALA A 3 -7.68 -12.69 -8.06
N PHE A 4 -6.67 -12.74 -7.18
CA PHE A 4 -6.82 -13.31 -5.85
C PHE A 4 -6.28 -12.36 -4.78
N PHE A 5 -7.03 -12.19 -3.69
CA PHE A 5 -6.48 -11.60 -2.48
C PHE A 5 -5.73 -12.68 -1.71
N CYS A 6 -4.43 -12.51 -1.54
CA CYS A 6 -3.57 -13.52 -0.93
C CYS A 6 -3.44 -13.32 0.58
N VAL A 7 -3.28 -12.09 1.05
CA VAL A 7 -3.28 -11.79 2.50
C VAL A 7 -3.60 -10.33 2.72
N ALA A 8 -4.24 -10.01 3.85
CA ALA A 8 -4.48 -8.64 4.28
C ALA A 8 -3.92 -8.35 5.68
N VAL A 9 -3.27 -7.20 5.86
CA VAL A 9 -2.71 -6.72 7.14
C VAL A 9 -3.04 -5.26 7.33
N ARG A 10 -3.18 -4.81 8.56
CA ARG A 10 -3.76 -3.50 8.84
C ARG A 10 -3.21 -2.95 10.16
N THR A 11 -3.02 -1.64 10.27
CA THR A 11 -2.66 -1.00 11.54
C THR A 11 -3.94 -0.64 12.31
N PRO A 12 -3.86 -0.41 13.63
CA PRO A 12 -4.98 0.08 14.41
C PRO A 12 -5.49 1.44 13.90
N ILE A 13 -6.77 1.72 14.10
CA ILE A 13 -7.34 3.04 13.78
C ILE A 13 -7.15 3.95 14.99
N GLY A 14 -6.38 5.01 14.81
CA GLY A 14 -6.16 6.03 15.83
C GLY A 14 -7.33 7.01 15.95
N ARG A 15 -7.55 7.54 17.15
CA ARG A 15 -8.40 8.72 17.36
C ARG A 15 -7.62 9.98 17.02
N TYR A 16 -8.31 11.05 16.59
CA TYR A 16 -7.70 12.38 16.42
C TYR A 16 -6.99 12.80 17.72
N GLY A 17 -5.73 13.23 17.60
CA GLY A 17 -4.86 13.56 18.74
C GLY A 17 -4.53 12.38 19.66
N GLY A 18 -4.75 11.13 19.21
CA GLY A 18 -4.51 9.91 19.99
C GLY A 18 -3.11 9.32 19.80
N ALA A 19 -2.99 8.03 20.11
CA ALA A 19 -1.70 7.33 20.17
C ALA A 19 -0.89 7.30 18.86
N LEU A 20 -1.54 7.48 17.71
CA LEU A 20 -0.87 7.49 16.40
C LEU A 20 -0.58 8.91 15.88
N ALA A 21 -0.98 9.96 16.59
CA ALA A 21 -0.88 11.33 16.10
C ALA A 21 0.56 11.84 15.93
N SER A 22 1.52 11.24 16.65
CA SER A 22 2.94 11.55 16.54
C SER A 22 3.68 10.71 15.51
N VAL A 23 3.01 9.74 14.89
CA VAL A 23 3.63 8.88 13.87
C VAL A 23 3.50 9.57 12.53
N ARG A 24 4.65 9.77 11.86
CA ARG A 24 4.67 10.35 10.52
C ARG A 24 3.90 9.45 9.55
N THR A 25 3.19 10.07 8.61
CA THR A 25 2.21 9.34 7.78
C THR A 25 2.83 8.25 6.90
N ASP A 26 4.02 8.50 6.33
CA ASP A 26 4.77 7.53 5.53
C ASP A 26 5.36 6.39 6.39
N ASP A 27 5.83 6.68 7.60
CA ASP A 27 6.23 5.66 8.58
C ASP A 27 5.05 4.76 8.95
N LEU A 28 3.87 5.36 9.20
CA LEU A 28 2.65 4.62 9.49
C LEU A 28 2.25 3.70 8.32
N ALA A 29 2.40 4.18 7.08
CA ALA A 29 2.15 3.40 5.86
C ALA A 29 3.20 2.31 5.60
N ALA A 30 4.44 2.46 6.09
CA ALA A 30 5.49 1.44 5.97
C ALA A 30 5.30 0.25 6.93
N ILE A 31 4.67 0.45 8.09
CA ILE A 31 4.41 -0.60 9.10
C ILE A 31 3.73 -1.84 8.49
N PRO A 32 2.60 -1.73 7.78
CA PRO A 32 1.94 -2.91 7.26
C PRO A 32 2.78 -3.61 6.18
N LEU A 33 3.54 -2.87 5.35
CA LEU A 33 4.46 -3.47 4.36
C LEU A 33 5.51 -4.35 5.04
N ARG A 34 6.18 -3.82 6.08
CA ARG A 34 7.12 -4.60 6.90
C ARG A 34 6.44 -5.81 7.54
N ALA A 35 5.22 -5.64 8.05
CA ALA A 35 4.48 -6.74 8.67
C ALA A 35 4.15 -7.87 7.68
N LEU A 36 3.90 -7.57 6.40
CA LEU A 36 3.77 -8.64 5.40
C LEU A 36 5.10 -9.34 5.13
N GLN A 37 6.20 -8.59 5.01
CA GLN A 37 7.54 -9.16 4.79
C GLN A 37 7.89 -10.12 5.93
N THR A 38 7.63 -9.72 7.17
CA THR A 38 7.84 -10.57 8.35
C THR A 38 6.94 -11.82 8.34
N ARG A 39 5.69 -11.72 7.87
CA ARG A 39 4.75 -12.86 7.82
C ARG A 39 5.03 -13.82 6.67
N ASN A 40 5.71 -13.36 5.61
CA ASN A 40 5.99 -14.13 4.40
C ASN A 40 7.47 -13.99 4.04
N PRO A 41 8.38 -14.57 4.86
CA PRO A 41 9.82 -14.44 4.65
C PRO A 41 10.30 -15.17 3.39
N ASP A 42 9.60 -16.22 2.97
CA ASP A 42 9.95 -17.05 1.82
C ASP A 42 9.51 -16.46 0.47
N LEU A 43 8.84 -15.30 0.50
CA LEU A 43 8.33 -14.66 -0.71
C LEU A 43 9.42 -13.85 -1.41
N ASP A 44 9.48 -13.96 -2.74
CA ASP A 44 10.27 -13.04 -3.55
C ASP A 44 9.60 -11.67 -3.64
N TRP A 45 10.03 -10.77 -2.76
CA TRP A 45 9.57 -9.39 -2.72
C TRP A 45 10.03 -8.54 -3.92
N SER A 46 11.00 -9.01 -4.70
CA SER A 46 11.42 -8.33 -5.95
C SER A 46 10.45 -8.56 -7.10
N ALA A 47 9.58 -9.58 -7.01
CA ALA A 47 8.52 -9.85 -7.97
C ALA A 47 7.32 -8.89 -7.86
N VAL A 48 7.31 -8.01 -6.85
CA VAL A 48 6.31 -6.94 -6.74
C VAL A 48 6.58 -5.88 -7.81
N GLU A 49 5.58 -5.54 -8.60
CA GLU A 49 5.76 -4.60 -9.71
C GLU A 49 5.29 -3.18 -9.40
N ASP A 50 4.39 -2.99 -8.42
CA ASP A 50 3.94 -1.66 -8.01
C ASP A 50 3.35 -1.66 -6.59
N VAL A 51 3.44 -0.51 -5.91
CA VAL A 51 2.81 -0.25 -4.61
C VAL A 51 1.85 0.92 -4.76
N ILE A 52 0.55 0.65 -4.70
CA ILE A 52 -0.48 1.68 -4.88
C ILE A 52 -1.04 2.05 -3.51
N LEU A 53 -0.99 3.34 -3.17
CA LEU A 53 -1.54 3.91 -1.93
C LEU A 53 -2.71 4.85 -2.21
N GLY A 54 -3.85 4.63 -1.56
CA GLY A 54 -4.87 5.68 -1.46
C GLY A 54 -4.35 6.81 -0.56
N CYS A 55 -4.64 8.08 -0.85
CA CYS A 55 -4.44 9.19 0.10
C CYS A 55 -5.30 10.40 -0.29
N ALA A 56 -6.09 10.90 0.66
CA ALA A 56 -7.10 11.94 0.38
C ALA A 56 -6.57 13.38 0.46
N ASN A 57 -5.61 13.66 1.34
CA ASN A 57 -5.15 15.03 1.60
C ASN A 57 -3.94 15.39 0.72
N GLN A 58 -2.93 14.52 0.64
CA GLN A 58 -1.71 14.71 -0.20
C GLN A 58 -1.07 16.10 -0.05
N ALA A 59 -1.05 16.62 1.19
CA ALA A 59 -0.53 17.93 1.53
C ALA A 59 0.22 17.89 2.87
N GLY A 60 1.42 18.46 2.89
CA GLY A 60 2.29 18.40 4.07
C GLY A 60 3.08 17.10 4.11
N GLU A 61 2.92 16.31 5.17
CA GLU A 61 3.72 15.09 5.40
C GLU A 61 3.38 13.94 4.44
N ASP A 62 2.13 13.87 3.96
CA ASP A 62 1.66 12.88 2.97
C ASP A 62 1.87 13.35 1.52
N ASN A 63 2.60 14.45 1.32
CA ASN A 63 2.99 14.97 0.01
C ASN A 63 4.15 14.16 -0.60
N ARG A 64 4.41 14.35 -1.90
CA ARG A 64 5.51 13.73 -2.65
C ARG A 64 5.41 12.22 -2.79
N ASN A 65 4.19 11.71 -2.96
CA ASN A 65 3.90 10.29 -3.19
C ASN A 65 4.22 9.43 -1.94
N VAL A 66 3.28 9.43 -0.99
CA VAL A 66 3.35 8.61 0.24
C VAL A 66 3.49 7.12 -0.06
N ALA A 67 3.03 6.63 -1.22
CA ALA A 67 3.25 5.26 -1.68
C ALA A 67 4.73 4.96 -1.81
N ARG A 68 5.41 5.81 -2.58
CA ARG A 68 6.83 5.66 -2.83
C ARG A 68 7.65 5.81 -1.55
N MET A 69 7.29 6.75 -0.69
CA MET A 69 7.97 6.95 0.59
C MET A 69 7.81 5.74 1.51
N ALA A 70 6.59 5.21 1.64
CA ALA A 70 6.32 4.01 2.44
C ALA A 70 7.07 2.77 1.93
N THR A 71 7.13 2.57 0.60
CA THR A 71 7.91 1.48 -0.02
C THR A 71 9.37 1.57 0.38
N LEU A 72 9.99 2.74 0.24
CA LEU A 72 11.40 2.96 0.60
C LEU A 72 11.64 2.75 2.09
N LEU A 73 10.77 3.30 2.95
CA LEU A 73 10.89 3.16 4.39
C LEU A 73 10.71 1.70 4.85
N SER A 74 9.85 0.93 4.18
CA SER A 74 9.62 -0.49 4.52
C SER A 74 10.83 -1.39 4.27
N GLY A 75 11.80 -0.95 3.46
CA GLY A 75 12.95 -1.76 3.07
C GLY A 75 12.69 -2.66 1.85
N LEU A 76 11.56 -2.45 1.16
CA LEU A 76 11.33 -3.07 -0.15
C LEU A 76 12.36 -2.57 -1.19
N PRO A 77 12.66 -3.39 -2.22
CA PRO A 77 13.57 -3.00 -3.29
C PRO A 77 13.28 -1.62 -3.89
N GLN A 78 14.32 -0.83 -4.10
CA GLN A 78 14.19 0.53 -4.65
C GLN A 78 13.67 0.53 -6.09
N SER A 79 13.81 -0.58 -6.82
CA SER A 79 13.27 -0.77 -8.17
C SER A 79 11.75 -0.76 -8.22
N ILE A 80 11.07 -1.06 -7.11
CA ILE A 80 9.61 -1.15 -7.05
C ILE A 80 9.02 0.27 -7.09
N PRO A 81 8.24 0.63 -8.12
CA PRO A 81 7.55 1.90 -8.16
C PRO A 81 6.47 1.98 -7.09
N GLY A 82 6.00 3.19 -6.82
CA GLY A 82 4.82 3.38 -6.00
C GLY A 82 4.01 4.55 -6.51
N ALA A 83 2.69 4.47 -6.41
CA ALA A 83 1.75 5.49 -6.87
C ALA A 83 0.73 5.84 -5.80
N THR A 84 0.59 7.13 -5.48
CA THR A 84 -0.48 7.61 -4.61
C THR A 84 -1.67 8.06 -5.43
N VAL A 85 -2.87 7.57 -5.10
CA VAL A 85 -4.12 7.87 -5.80
C VAL A 85 -5.11 8.57 -4.88
N ASN A 86 -5.84 9.54 -5.42
CA ASN A 86 -6.92 10.25 -4.72
C ASN A 86 -8.16 10.32 -5.60
N ARG A 87 -9.30 9.86 -5.09
CA ARG A 87 -10.62 10.09 -5.73
C ARG A 87 -11.67 10.51 -4.71
N LEU A 88 -11.25 11.29 -3.70
CA LEU A 88 -12.12 11.82 -2.63
C LEU A 88 -12.90 10.68 -1.95
N LEU A 89 -14.17 10.84 -1.55
CA LEU A 89 -15.05 10.00 -0.67
C LEU A 89 -14.97 8.45 -0.78
N ARG A 90 -14.15 7.89 -1.67
CA ARG A 90 -13.77 6.48 -1.77
C ARG A 90 -12.24 6.27 -1.78
N PRO A 91 -11.43 6.89 -0.88
CA PRO A 91 -9.98 6.72 -0.95
C PRO A 91 -9.57 5.29 -0.55
N LEU A 92 -10.46 4.56 0.15
CA LEU A 92 -10.37 3.16 0.59
C LEU A 92 -10.79 2.11 -0.46
N LEU A 93 -11.44 2.52 -1.55
CA LEU A 93 -11.90 1.61 -2.64
C LEU A 93 -11.20 1.94 -3.96
N GLN A 94 -10.51 3.08 -4.01
CA GLN A 94 -9.93 3.62 -5.23
C GLN A 94 -8.66 2.89 -5.66
N PRO A 95 -7.69 2.57 -4.78
CA PRO A 95 -6.55 1.72 -5.10
C PRO A 95 -7.01 0.38 -5.67
N LEU A 96 -8.02 -0.26 -5.05
CA LEU A 96 -8.63 -1.48 -5.58
C LEU A 96 -9.18 -1.30 -7.01
N LEU A 97 -9.90 -0.22 -7.30
CA LEU A 97 -10.43 0.04 -8.65
C LEU A 97 -9.33 0.31 -9.68
N VAL A 98 -8.28 1.05 -9.32
CA VAL A 98 -7.11 1.26 -10.19
C VAL A 98 -6.40 -0.08 -10.45
N TRP A 99 -6.27 -0.92 -9.43
CA TRP A 99 -5.70 -2.25 -9.59
C TRP A 99 -6.56 -3.18 -10.46
N ILE A 100 -7.90 -3.16 -10.33
CA ILE A 100 -8.76 -3.92 -11.25
C ILE A 100 -8.48 -3.51 -12.71
N THR A 101 -8.25 -2.21 -12.97
CA THR A 101 -7.86 -1.76 -14.33
C THR A 101 -6.46 -2.17 -14.74
N GLN A 102 -5.49 -2.23 -13.81
CA GLN A 102 -4.11 -2.65 -14.08
C GLN A 102 -3.93 -4.18 -14.14
N THR A 103 -4.81 -4.95 -13.50
CA THR A 103 -4.80 -6.44 -13.51
C THR A 103 -5.26 -7.00 -14.85
N VAL A 104 -6.14 -6.27 -15.54
CA VAL A 104 -6.45 -6.53 -16.96
C VAL A 104 -5.20 -6.35 -17.85
N LEU A 105 -4.13 -5.71 -17.34
CA LEU A 105 -2.85 -5.49 -18.01
C LEU A 105 -1.70 -6.40 -17.49
N GLU A 106 -2.01 -7.51 -16.80
CA GLU A 106 -1.05 -8.56 -16.37
C GLU A 106 0.03 -8.13 -15.36
N ARG A 107 -0.28 -7.27 -14.39
CA ARG A 107 0.70 -6.78 -13.39
C ARG A 107 0.51 -7.31 -11.96
N ALA A 108 1.60 -7.63 -11.26
CA ALA A 108 1.63 -8.04 -9.85
C ALA A 108 1.78 -6.80 -8.93
N THR A 109 0.81 -6.53 -8.06
CA THR A 109 0.71 -5.22 -7.40
C THR A 109 0.36 -5.36 -5.91
N LEU A 110 1.08 -4.60 -5.07
CA LEU A 110 0.72 -4.38 -3.68
C LEU A 110 -0.27 -3.23 -3.56
N LEU A 111 -1.40 -3.50 -2.91
CA LEU A 111 -2.42 -2.51 -2.64
C LEU A 111 -2.39 -2.09 -1.18
N LEU A 112 -2.20 -0.80 -0.95
CA LEU A 112 -2.27 -0.18 0.36
C LEU A 112 -3.36 0.90 0.34
N GLU A 113 -4.25 0.85 1.31
CA GLU A 113 -5.39 1.76 1.43
C GLU A 113 -5.09 2.73 2.59
N ALA A 114 -5.20 4.07 2.40
CA ALA A 114 -5.02 5.04 3.50
C ALA A 114 -6.20 5.04 4.48
N ALA A 115 -6.24 3.97 5.27
CA ALA A 115 -6.35 3.95 6.72
C ALA A 115 -5.85 2.55 7.12
N CYS A 116 -4.59 2.28 6.77
CA CYS A 116 -3.84 1.05 7.03
C CYS A 116 -4.67 -0.23 6.92
N MET A 117 -5.10 -0.56 5.70
CA MET A 117 -5.35 -1.94 5.29
C MET A 117 -4.54 -2.20 4.03
N LEU A 118 -3.72 -3.23 4.10
CA LEU A 118 -2.80 -3.70 3.10
C LEU A 118 -3.36 -5.02 2.62
N THR A 119 -3.42 -5.22 1.32
CA THR A 119 -3.75 -6.52 0.74
C THR A 119 -2.66 -6.90 -0.26
N LEU A 120 -1.94 -7.98 0.03
CA LEU A 120 -1.10 -8.69 -0.93
C LEU A 120 -2.02 -9.36 -1.94
N VAL A 121 -1.76 -9.12 -3.21
CA VAL A 121 -2.45 -9.77 -4.32
C VAL A 121 -1.37 -10.30 -5.26
N PHE A 122 -1.26 -11.62 -5.37
CA PHE A 122 -0.44 -12.27 -6.39
C PHE A 122 -1.26 -12.55 -7.63
N HIS A 123 -0.61 -12.40 -8.78
CA HIS A 123 -1.07 -12.99 -10.03
C HIS A 123 -0.51 -14.42 -10.10
N ALA A 124 -1.38 -15.43 -10.12
CA ALA A 124 -0.98 -16.78 -10.51
C ALA A 124 -1.02 -16.84 -12.04
N ARG A 125 0.15 -17.02 -12.68
CA ARG A 125 0.18 -17.52 -14.06
C ARG A 125 -0.37 -18.93 -14.12
#